data_AF-A0AAJ2F7E9-F1
#
_entry.id   AF-A0AAJ2F7E9-F1
#
_cell.length_a   1.000
_cell.length_b   1.000
_cell.length_c   1.000
_cell.angle_alpha   90.00
_cell.angle_beta   90.00
_cell.angle_gamma   90.00
#
_symmetry.space_group_name_H-M   'P 1'
#
loop_
_entity.id
_entity.type
_entity.pdbx_description
1 polymer ?
#
loop_
_entity_poly.entity_id
_entity_poly.type
_entity_poly.pdbx_seq_one_letter_code
_entity_poly.pdbx_strand_id
1 'polypeptide(L)'
;MQLLETIQIKDGKFQHIAYHNQRFNASRKALFHVDTAVKLEDIIQIPADYLTGTVRCRVLYEENIQEITFAPYIFKDIRHLQVVDVPTIDYSHKYANRQVFTDLLQQYPDADEVIIVQNGLITDCTIACLAFYDGTEWFVPATPLLKGTRRQQLLDKGLVKERIIKTTDLSTFQKVCLINTFRDLDLSVAVNL
;
A
#
# COMPACT_ATOMS: atom_id res chain seq x y z
N MET A 1 9.30 14.86 10.61
CA MET A 1 8.19 14.38 9.76
C MET A 1 8.26 12.87 9.78
N GLN A 2 7.34 12.19 10.45
CA GLN A 2 7.49 10.76 10.69
C GLN A 2 6.95 9.91 9.54
N LEU A 3 7.76 8.95 9.11
CA LEU A 3 7.45 7.96 8.08
C LEU A 3 7.20 6.57 8.69
N LEU A 4 6.58 5.71 7.90
CA LEU A 4 6.12 4.39 8.30
C LEU A 4 6.48 3.35 7.24
N GLU A 5 7.10 2.25 7.65
CA GLU A 5 7.07 0.99 6.92
C GLU A 5 6.16 -0.02 7.60
N THR A 6 5.52 -0.85 6.78
CA THR A 6 4.69 -1.95 7.27
C THR A 6 5.07 -3.16 6.45
N ILE A 7 5.69 -4.13 7.09
CA ILE A 7 6.29 -5.31 6.47
C ILE A 7 5.50 -6.53 6.94
N GLN A 8 5.15 -7.40 6.00
CA GLN A 8 4.62 -8.70 6.33
C GLN A 8 5.78 -9.64 6.71
N ILE A 9 5.64 -10.30 7.85
CA ILE A 9 6.44 -11.46 8.22
C ILE A 9 5.51 -12.67 8.14
N LYS A 10 5.93 -13.70 7.41
CA LYS A 10 5.21 -14.96 7.29
C LYS A 10 6.10 -16.08 7.79
N ASP A 11 5.67 -16.72 8.88
CA ASP A 11 6.38 -17.85 9.50
C ASP A 11 7.88 -17.54 9.72
N GLY A 12 8.15 -16.39 10.37
CA GLY A 12 9.49 -15.90 10.69
C GLY A 12 10.28 -15.32 9.50
N LYS A 13 9.69 -15.19 8.32
CA LYS A 13 10.37 -14.68 7.11
C LYS A 13 9.78 -13.36 6.62
N PHE A 14 10.62 -12.35 6.43
CA PHE A 14 10.22 -11.10 5.80
C PHE A 14 9.75 -11.33 4.36
N GLN A 15 8.60 -10.76 4.02
CA GLN A 15 8.07 -10.76 2.66
C GLN A 15 8.43 -9.45 1.96
N HIS A 16 8.91 -9.55 0.72
CA HIS A 16 9.19 -8.40 -0.16
C HIS A 16 10.15 -7.37 0.43
N ILE A 17 11.06 -7.79 1.31
CA ILE A 17 11.90 -6.88 2.11
C ILE A 17 12.75 -5.93 1.26
N ALA A 18 13.23 -6.39 0.10
CA ALA A 18 14.01 -5.56 -0.83
C ALA A 18 13.25 -4.30 -1.27
N TYR A 19 11.94 -4.41 -1.54
CA TYR A 19 11.11 -3.26 -1.93
C TYR A 19 10.85 -2.31 -0.75
N HIS A 20 10.74 -2.86 0.46
CA HIS A 20 10.65 -2.04 1.68
C HIS A 20 11.95 -1.28 1.93
N ASN A 21 13.12 -1.92 1.77
CA ASN A 21 14.43 -1.26 1.85
C ASN A 21 14.58 -0.15 0.80
N GLN A 22 14.17 -0.39 -0.43
CA GLN A 22 14.22 0.62 -1.50
C GLN A 22 13.40 1.86 -1.13
N ARG A 23 12.13 1.68 -0.74
CA ARG A 23 11.25 2.81 -0.38
C ARG A 23 11.73 3.54 0.88
N PHE A 24 12.17 2.79 1.90
CA PHE A 24 12.71 3.33 3.14
C PHE A 24 13.93 4.23 2.87
N ASN A 25 14.92 3.72 2.15
CA ASN A 25 16.14 4.48 1.85
C ASN A 25 15.88 5.64 0.88
N ALA A 26 15.02 5.46 -0.12
CA ALA A 26 14.63 6.54 -1.03
C ALA A 26 13.94 7.69 -0.30
N SER A 27 13.05 7.38 0.65
CA SER A 27 12.37 8.41 1.44
C SER A 27 13.33 9.13 2.39
N ARG A 28 14.27 8.40 3.01
CA ARG A 28 15.32 9.01 3.86
C ARG A 28 16.22 9.95 3.07
N LYS A 29 16.63 9.56 1.87
CA LYS A 29 17.42 10.40 0.98
C LYS A 29 16.67 11.65 0.56
N ALA A 30 15.41 11.50 0.14
CA ALA A 30 14.60 12.61 -0.37
C ALA A 30 14.26 13.65 0.72
N LEU A 31 13.96 13.20 1.94
CA LEU A 31 13.37 14.05 2.99
C LEU A 31 14.36 14.46 4.08
N PHE A 32 15.40 13.66 4.32
CA PHE A 32 16.37 13.89 5.41
C PHE A 32 17.82 13.92 4.91
N HIS A 33 18.05 13.88 3.59
CA HIS A 33 19.39 13.91 2.99
C HIS A 33 20.34 12.81 3.50
N VAL A 34 19.79 11.64 3.86
CA VAL A 34 20.58 10.48 4.29
C VAL A 34 20.87 9.59 3.09
N ASP A 35 22.15 9.53 2.68
CA ASP A 35 22.60 8.69 1.56
C ASP A 35 23.01 7.26 1.97
N THR A 36 23.28 7.04 3.26
CA THR A 36 23.67 5.72 3.76
C THR A 36 22.50 4.75 3.72
N ALA A 37 22.57 3.79 2.80
CA ALA A 37 21.59 2.72 2.70
C ALA A 37 21.70 1.75 3.88
N VAL A 38 20.56 1.36 4.42
CA VAL A 38 20.45 0.29 5.43
C VAL A 38 19.51 -0.80 4.94
N LYS A 39 19.74 -2.01 5.43
CA LYS A 39 18.84 -3.15 5.22
C LYS A 39 18.05 -3.38 6.48
N LEU A 40 16.73 -3.33 6.37
CA LEU A 40 15.83 -3.48 7.51
C LEU A 40 15.95 -4.89 8.13
N GLU A 41 16.21 -5.92 7.32
CA GLU A 41 16.43 -7.29 7.76
C GLU A 41 17.68 -7.47 8.64
N ASP A 42 18.67 -6.59 8.53
CA ASP A 42 19.88 -6.64 9.38
C ASP A 42 19.62 -6.01 10.77
N ILE A 43 18.57 -5.19 10.88
CA ILE A 43 18.24 -4.41 12.08
C ILE A 43 17.07 -5.04 12.85
N ILE A 44 16.04 -5.49 12.14
CA ILE A 44 14.81 -6.01 12.74
C ILE A 44 15.07 -7.41 13.31
N GLN A 45 15.02 -7.52 14.64
CA GLN A 45 15.01 -8.79 15.35
C GLN A 45 13.56 -9.23 15.58
N ILE A 46 13.15 -10.35 14.97
CA ILE A 46 11.78 -10.89 15.10
C ILE A 46 11.67 -11.62 16.45
N PRO A 47 10.78 -11.20 17.37
CA PRO A 47 10.61 -11.88 18.66
C PRO A 47 10.07 -13.31 18.47
N ALA A 48 10.38 -14.21 19.40
CA ALA A 48 10.00 -15.62 19.34
C ALA A 48 8.48 -15.83 19.16
N ASP A 49 7.67 -15.01 19.82
CA ASP A 49 6.19 -15.05 19.74
C ASP A 49 5.65 -14.74 18.34
N TYR A 50 6.47 -14.17 17.46
CA TYR A 50 6.11 -13.74 16.11
C TYR A 50 6.78 -14.58 15.00
N LEU A 51 7.32 -15.76 15.35
CA LEU A 51 7.94 -16.67 14.38
C LEU A 51 6.93 -17.54 13.61
N THR A 52 5.64 -17.52 13.96
CA THR A 52 4.61 -18.32 13.28
C THR A 52 3.43 -17.44 12.84
N GLY A 53 2.77 -17.86 11.76
CA GLY A 53 1.61 -17.16 11.23
C GLY A 53 1.97 -15.92 10.41
N THR A 54 0.98 -15.05 10.20
CA THR A 54 1.15 -13.79 9.49
C THR A 54 1.23 -12.64 10.48
N VAL A 55 2.37 -11.95 10.51
CA VAL A 55 2.67 -10.88 11.45
C VAL A 55 2.89 -9.57 10.71
N ARG A 56 2.37 -8.48 11.28
CA ARG A 56 2.65 -7.11 10.85
C ARG A 56 3.82 -6.55 11.66
N CYS A 57 4.94 -6.32 11.00
CA CYS A 57 6.06 -5.54 11.52
C CYS A 57 5.90 -4.08 11.07
N ARG A 58 5.79 -3.16 12.04
CA ARG A 58 5.65 -1.72 11.83
C ARG A 58 6.93 -1.03 12.23
N VAL A 59 7.52 -0.26 11.30
CA VAL A 59 8.76 0.49 11.53
C VAL A 59 8.44 1.97 11.39
N LEU A 60 8.58 2.74 12.47
CA LEU A 60 8.53 4.20 12.43
C LEU A 60 9.93 4.77 12.29
N TYR A 61 10.08 5.79 11.45
CA TYR A 61 11.38 6.39 11.20
C TYR A 61 11.29 7.84 10.75
N GLU A 62 12.39 8.55 10.94
CA GLU A 62 12.72 9.81 10.25
C GLU A 62 14.05 9.62 9.53
N GLU A 63 15.09 10.39 9.87
CA GLU A 63 16.46 10.07 9.50
C GLU A 63 16.93 8.72 10.05
N ASN A 64 16.45 8.32 11.21
CA ASN A 64 16.81 7.08 11.91
C ASN A 64 15.53 6.32 12.31
N ILE A 65 15.65 5.00 12.50
CA ILE A 65 14.56 4.18 13.03
C ILE A 65 14.26 4.64 14.45
N GLN A 66 12.99 4.92 14.74
CA GLN A 66 12.52 5.39 16.03
C GLN A 66 11.84 4.26 16.82
N GLU A 67 11.08 3.41 16.14
CA GLU A 67 10.31 2.35 16.78
C GLU A 67 10.09 1.17 15.82
N ILE A 68 10.18 -0.05 16.35
CA ILE A 68 9.75 -1.28 15.67
C ILE A 68 8.72 -1.98 16.55
N THR A 69 7.52 -2.22 16.03
CA THR A 69 6.45 -2.91 16.72
C THR A 69 5.93 -4.09 15.90
N PHE A 70 5.47 -5.13 16.59
CA PHE A 70 4.93 -6.34 15.99
C PHE A 70 3.51 -6.59 16.49
N ALA A 71 2.66 -7.11 15.62
CA ALA A 71 1.33 -7.58 15.99
C ALA A 71 0.89 -8.69 15.03
N PRO A 72 0.08 -9.67 15.47
CA PRO A 72 -0.57 -10.59 14.55
C PRO A 72 -1.40 -9.79 13.52
N TYR A 73 -1.37 -10.20 12.26
CA TYR A 73 -2.13 -9.52 11.22
C TYR A 73 -3.57 -10.04 11.17
N ILE A 74 -4.53 -9.13 11.31
CA ILE A 74 -5.95 -9.41 11.11
C ILE A 74 -6.33 -8.92 9.72
N PHE A 75 -6.73 -9.86 8.86
CA PHE A 75 -7.17 -9.55 7.50
C PHE A 75 -8.54 -8.87 7.55
N LYS A 76 -8.68 -7.71 6.89
CA LYS A 76 -9.97 -7.03 6.73
C LYS A 76 -10.66 -7.58 5.48
N ASP A 77 -11.86 -8.11 5.59
CA ASP A 77 -12.67 -8.41 4.40
C ASP A 77 -13.18 -7.10 3.79
N ILE A 78 -13.02 -6.92 2.47
CA ILE A 78 -13.39 -5.69 1.77
C ILE A 78 -14.25 -6.08 0.58
N ARG A 79 -15.52 -5.69 0.62
CA ARG A 79 -16.52 -6.05 -0.39
C ARG A 79 -17.22 -4.83 -0.97
N HIS A 80 -17.38 -3.77 -0.18
CA HIS A 80 -18.02 -2.55 -0.63
C HIS A 80 -17.01 -1.41 -0.74
N LEU A 81 -16.84 -0.91 -1.96
CA LEU A 81 -15.93 0.19 -2.29
C LEU A 81 -16.73 1.41 -2.75
N GLN A 82 -16.48 2.56 -2.13
CA GLN A 82 -17.09 3.82 -2.54
C GLN A 82 -16.07 4.67 -3.32
N VAL A 83 -16.40 5.10 -4.54
CA VAL A 83 -15.56 6.03 -5.30
C VAL A 83 -15.81 7.45 -4.79
N VAL A 84 -14.73 8.17 -4.46
CA VAL A 84 -14.80 9.49 -3.81
C VAL A 84 -13.84 10.48 -4.47
N ASP A 85 -14.36 11.63 -4.89
CA ASP A 85 -13.54 12.76 -5.34
C ASP A 85 -13.18 13.63 -4.15
N VAL A 86 -11.89 13.86 -3.95
CA VAL A 86 -11.36 14.57 -2.79
C VAL A 86 -10.35 15.62 -3.23
N PRO A 87 -10.16 16.69 -2.43
CA PRO A 87 -9.04 17.60 -2.63
C PRO A 87 -7.69 16.86 -2.66
N THR A 88 -6.67 17.50 -3.25
CA THR A 88 -5.33 16.92 -3.31
C THR A 88 -4.81 16.54 -1.92
N ILE A 89 -4.45 15.26 -1.80
CA ILE A 89 -3.80 14.63 -0.65
C ILE A 89 -2.37 14.33 -1.07
N ASP A 90 -1.38 14.91 -0.38
CA ASP A 90 0.01 14.46 -0.52
C ASP A 90 0.25 13.22 0.35
N TYR A 91 0.44 12.09 -0.33
CA TYR A 91 0.91 10.86 0.30
C TYR A 91 2.04 10.21 -0.51
N SER A 92 2.85 11.06 -1.16
CA SER A 92 3.99 10.65 -2.01
C SER A 92 5.03 9.83 -1.24
N HIS A 93 5.14 10.07 0.06
CA HIS A 93 5.83 9.21 1.02
C HIS A 93 4.83 8.54 1.95
N LYS A 94 5.22 7.40 2.52
CA LYS A 94 4.36 6.66 3.45
C LYS A 94 4.40 7.31 4.83
N TYR A 95 3.72 8.44 4.97
CA TYR A 95 3.65 9.19 6.22
C TYR A 95 2.95 8.38 7.32
N ALA A 96 3.45 8.51 8.55
CA ALA A 96 2.87 7.89 9.73
C ALA A 96 1.55 8.55 10.13
N ASN A 97 1.42 9.87 9.95
CA ASN A 97 0.16 10.58 10.11
C ASN A 97 -0.78 10.17 8.96
N ARG A 98 -1.91 9.56 9.32
CA ARG A 98 -2.93 9.06 8.40
C ARG A 98 -4.32 9.62 8.70
N GLN A 99 -4.39 10.74 9.42
CA GLN A 99 -5.64 11.34 9.86
C GLN A 99 -6.59 11.62 8.69
N VAL A 100 -6.08 12.15 7.57
CA VAL A 100 -6.86 12.40 6.36
C VAL A 100 -7.60 11.17 5.85
N PHE A 101 -6.98 9.99 5.94
CA PHE A 101 -7.60 8.73 5.51
C PHE A 101 -8.62 8.23 6.53
N THR A 102 -8.34 8.40 7.82
CA THR A 102 -9.29 8.09 8.89
C THR A 102 -10.55 8.93 8.75
N ASP A 103 -10.40 10.25 8.57
CA ASP A 103 -11.51 11.19 8.40
C ASP A 103 -12.30 10.90 7.13
N LEU A 104 -11.61 10.49 6.06
CA LEU A 104 -12.25 10.13 4.80
C LEU A 104 -13.13 8.89 4.97
N LEU A 105 -12.63 7.81 5.59
CA LEU A 105 -13.45 6.61 5.84
C LEU A 105 -14.65 6.89 6.75
N GLN A 106 -14.51 7.76 7.74
CA GLN A 106 -15.60 8.13 8.64
C GLN A 106 -16.77 8.84 7.93
N GLN A 107 -16.50 9.50 6.80
CA GLN A 107 -17.55 10.13 5.98
C GLN A 107 -18.39 9.12 5.19
N TYR A 108 -17.89 7.88 5.03
CA TYR A 108 -18.55 6.82 4.27
C TYR A 108 -18.70 5.56 5.13
N PRO A 109 -19.54 5.60 6.19
CA PRO A 109 -19.63 4.51 7.19
C PRO A 109 -20.14 3.18 6.62
N ASP A 110 -20.84 3.21 5.48
CA ASP A 110 -21.35 2.01 4.80
C ASP A 110 -20.30 1.36 3.88
N ALA A 111 -19.16 2.01 3.64
CA ALA A 111 -18.09 1.49 2.79
C ALA A 111 -17.03 0.75 3.62
N ASP A 112 -16.56 -0.39 3.11
CA ASP A 112 -15.40 -1.07 3.72
C ASP A 112 -14.12 -0.28 3.44
N GLU A 113 -14.04 0.36 2.27
CA GLU A 113 -12.93 1.19 1.84
C GLU A 113 -13.38 2.16 0.74
N VAL A 114 -12.58 3.20 0.47
CA VAL A 114 -12.84 4.18 -0.58
C VAL A 114 -11.81 4.08 -1.71
N ILE A 115 -12.25 4.32 -2.95
CA ILE A 115 -11.38 4.55 -4.10
C ILE A 115 -11.20 6.06 -4.24
N ILE A 116 -9.98 6.53 -4.03
CA ILE A 116 -9.65 7.95 -4.01
C ILE A 116 -9.45 8.46 -5.44
N VAL A 117 -10.17 9.52 -5.77
CA VAL A 117 -10.08 10.25 -7.03
C VAL A 117 -9.49 11.63 -6.78
N GLN A 118 -8.54 12.03 -7.62
CA GLN A 118 -8.01 13.40 -7.63
C GLN A 118 -7.98 13.93 -9.06
N ASN A 119 -8.62 15.08 -9.29
CA ASN A 119 -8.71 15.71 -10.61
C ASN A 119 -9.27 14.75 -11.67
N GLY A 120 -10.28 13.96 -11.31
CA GLY A 120 -10.91 12.96 -12.18
C GLY A 120 -10.09 11.69 -12.45
N LEU A 121 -8.92 11.52 -11.82
CA LEU A 121 -8.05 10.34 -11.96
C LEU A 121 -8.16 9.43 -10.73
N ILE A 122 -8.26 8.12 -10.99
CA ILE A 122 -8.17 7.09 -9.94
C ILE A 122 -6.74 7.04 -9.40
N THR A 123 -6.61 6.91 -8.08
CA THR A 123 -5.31 6.85 -7.40
C THR A 123 -5.15 5.56 -6.56
N ASP A 124 -5.53 5.57 -5.30
CA ASP A 124 -5.38 4.49 -4.34
C ASP A 124 -6.65 4.30 -3.49
N CYS A 125 -6.64 3.27 -2.66
CA CYS A 125 -7.46 3.22 -1.46
C CYS A 125 -6.70 3.77 -0.26
N THR A 126 -7.36 3.94 0.88
CA THR A 126 -6.66 4.45 2.06
C THR A 126 -5.52 3.53 2.50
N ILE A 127 -5.68 2.20 2.40
CA ILE A 127 -4.70 1.21 2.89
C ILE A 127 -3.90 0.47 1.80
N ALA A 128 -4.20 0.68 0.52
CA ALA A 128 -3.68 -0.15 -0.56
C ALA A 128 -3.64 0.59 -1.90
N CYS A 129 -2.72 0.19 -2.78
CA CYS A 129 -2.83 0.53 -4.19
C CYS A 129 -3.94 -0.30 -4.84
N LEU A 130 -4.39 0.14 -6.02
CA LEU A 130 -5.45 -0.52 -6.78
C LEU A 130 -4.90 -1.20 -8.04
N ALA A 131 -5.45 -2.37 -8.37
CA ALA A 131 -5.26 -3.04 -9.65
C ALA A 131 -6.62 -3.33 -10.27
N PHE A 132 -6.84 -2.93 -11.52
CA PHE A 132 -8.09 -3.03 -12.26
C PHE A 132 -7.99 -4.10 -13.33
N TYR A 133 -8.97 -5.01 -13.40
CA TYR A 133 -9.02 -6.10 -14.36
C TYR A 133 -10.01 -5.79 -15.48
N ASP A 134 -9.57 -5.84 -16.73
CA ASP A 134 -10.43 -5.57 -17.90
C ASP A 134 -11.11 -6.82 -18.47
N GLY A 135 -10.82 -8.00 -17.92
CA GLY A 135 -11.24 -9.28 -18.47
C GLY A 135 -10.09 -10.11 -19.06
N THR A 136 -8.93 -9.48 -19.28
CA THR A 136 -7.72 -10.10 -19.85
C THR A 136 -6.48 -9.76 -19.04
N GLU A 137 -6.27 -8.48 -18.72
CA GLU A 137 -5.06 -7.96 -18.10
C GLU A 137 -5.37 -7.12 -16.86
N TRP A 138 -4.33 -6.88 -16.06
CA TRP A 138 -4.40 -6.04 -14.87
C TRP A 138 -3.66 -4.71 -15.07
N PHE A 139 -4.31 -3.63 -14.65
CA PHE A 139 -3.79 -2.27 -14.74
C PHE A 139 -3.73 -1.61 -13.37
N VAL A 140 -2.62 -0.94 -13.07
CA VAL A 140 -2.52 -0.08 -11.88
C VAL A 140 -2.56 1.38 -12.31
N PRO A 141 -3.17 2.29 -11.52
CA PRO A 141 -3.14 3.71 -11.84
C PRO A 141 -1.71 4.24 -11.99
N ALA A 142 -1.47 5.02 -13.04
CA ALA A 142 -0.20 5.69 -13.30
C ALA A 142 0.07 6.87 -12.35
N THR A 143 -0.98 7.37 -11.69
CA THR A 143 -0.94 8.49 -10.73
C THR A 143 -1.37 8.03 -9.33
N PRO A 144 -0.67 7.06 -8.70
CA PRO A 144 -0.99 6.70 -7.33
C PRO A 144 -0.57 7.82 -6.37
N LEU A 145 -1.27 7.95 -5.24
CA LEU A 145 -0.82 8.70 -4.07
C LEU A 145 0.53 8.15 -3.58
N LEU A 146 0.65 6.82 -3.45
CA LEU A 146 1.86 6.16 -2.99
C LEU A 146 2.28 5.02 -3.92
N LYS A 147 3.55 5.00 -4.33
CA LYS A 147 4.13 3.85 -5.03
C LYS A 147 4.35 2.69 -4.04
N GLY A 148 3.32 1.86 -3.87
CA GLY A 148 3.32 0.71 -2.96
C GLY A 148 4.39 -0.35 -3.29
N THR A 149 4.93 -1.03 -2.28
CA THR A 149 5.95 -2.08 -2.48
C THR A 149 5.42 -3.27 -3.28
N ARG A 150 4.19 -3.73 -3.00
CA ARG A 150 3.55 -4.79 -3.80
C ARG A 150 3.26 -4.34 -5.23
N ARG A 151 2.81 -3.10 -5.43
CA ARG A 151 2.61 -2.50 -6.75
C ARG A 151 3.90 -2.53 -7.58
N GLN A 152 5.02 -2.05 -7.02
CA GLN A 152 6.30 -2.05 -7.72
C GLN A 152 6.76 -3.47 -8.07
N GLN A 153 6.62 -4.41 -7.13
CA GLN A 153 6.98 -5.80 -7.40
C GLN A 153 6.16 -6.43 -8.53
N LEU A 154 4.87 -6.14 -8.61
CA LEU A 154 4.01 -6.67 -9.68
C LEU A 154 4.39 -6.07 -11.04
N LEU A 155 4.76 -4.78 -11.07
CA LEU A 155 5.27 -4.11 -12.26
C LEU A 155 6.59 -4.71 -12.74
N ASP A 156 7.54 -4.91 -11.82
CA ASP A 156 8.85 -5.49 -12.14
C ASP A 156 8.73 -6.93 -12.65
N LYS A 157 7.69 -7.66 -12.22
CA LYS A 157 7.35 -9.01 -12.71
C LYS A 157 6.52 -9.01 -14.01
N GLY A 158 6.10 -7.85 -14.52
CA GLY A 158 5.24 -7.73 -15.70
C GLY A 158 3.82 -8.29 -15.50
N LEU A 159 3.35 -8.42 -14.26
CA LEU A 159 2.02 -8.97 -13.94
C LEU A 159 0.90 -7.92 -14.00
N VAL A 160 1.27 -6.63 -13.96
CA VAL A 160 0.36 -5.49 -14.12
C VAL A 160 1.02 -4.43 -15.00
N LYS A 161 0.22 -3.55 -15.60
CA LYS A 161 0.68 -2.43 -16.42
C LYS A 161 0.22 -1.09 -15.84
N GLU A 162 1.05 -0.06 -15.91
CA GLU A 162 0.62 1.30 -15.55
C GLU A 162 -0.33 1.87 -16.62
N ARG A 163 -1.42 2.50 -16.18
CA ARG A 163 -2.37 3.18 -17.07
C ARG A 163 -2.92 4.43 -16.38
N ILE A 164 -3.10 5.52 -17.12
CA ILE A 164 -3.91 6.64 -16.65
C ILE A 164 -5.36 6.16 -16.64
N ILE A 165 -5.98 6.10 -15.46
CA ILE A 165 -7.35 5.62 -15.29
C ILE A 165 -8.20 6.79 -14.79
N LYS A 166 -9.16 7.23 -15.61
CA LYS A 166 -10.17 8.22 -15.23
C LYS A 166 -11.35 7.53 -14.58
N THR A 167 -12.16 8.28 -13.83
CA THR A 167 -13.44 7.77 -13.31
C THR A 167 -14.37 7.27 -14.41
N THR A 168 -14.38 7.93 -15.58
CA THR A 168 -15.14 7.51 -16.76
C THR A 168 -14.71 6.14 -17.31
N ASP A 169 -13.47 5.74 -17.06
CA ASP A 169 -12.91 4.49 -17.56
C ASP A 169 -13.30 3.28 -16.69
N LEU A 170 -13.90 3.50 -15.50
CA LEU A 170 -14.26 2.41 -14.58
C LEU A 170 -15.19 1.37 -15.22
N SER A 171 -16.10 1.82 -16.10
CA SER A 171 -17.00 0.93 -16.87
C SER A 171 -16.28 -0.03 -17.83
N THR A 172 -15.00 0.21 -18.12
CA THR A 172 -14.18 -0.67 -18.97
C THR A 172 -13.52 -1.81 -18.19
N PHE A 173 -13.61 -1.79 -16.85
CA PHE A 173 -13.06 -2.81 -15.97
C PHE A 173 -14.18 -3.65 -15.36
N GLN A 174 -13.92 -4.94 -15.17
CA GLN A 174 -14.86 -5.87 -14.55
C GLN A 174 -14.69 -5.91 -13.03
N LYS A 175 -13.44 -5.78 -12.57
CA LYS A 175 -13.09 -5.92 -11.15
C LYS A 175 -11.94 -5.01 -10.74
N VAL A 176 -11.85 -4.78 -9.43
CA VAL A 176 -10.74 -4.10 -8.78
C VAL A 176 -10.20 -4.94 -7.63
N CYS A 177 -8.88 -5.05 -7.53
CA CYS A 177 -8.16 -5.72 -6.46
C CYS A 177 -7.34 -4.70 -5.67
N LEU A 178 -7.45 -4.75 -4.35
CA LEU A 178 -6.61 -3.96 -3.45
C LEU A 178 -5.30 -4.69 -3.22
N ILE A 179 -4.17 -4.07 -3.52
CA ILE A 179 -2.84 -4.67 -3.41
C ILE A 179 -1.97 -3.91 -2.40
N ASN A 180 -1.40 -4.64 -1.44
CA ASN A 180 -0.41 -4.12 -0.50
C ASN A 180 0.48 -5.26 0.01
N THR A 181 1.31 -5.04 1.03
CA THR A 181 2.21 -6.10 1.54
C THR A 181 1.46 -7.33 2.09
N PHE A 182 0.18 -7.20 2.47
CA PHE A 182 -0.67 -8.27 2.99
C PHE A 182 -1.73 -8.77 2.01
N ARG A 183 -1.91 -8.09 0.87
CA ARG A 183 -2.91 -8.43 -0.15
C ARG A 183 -2.22 -8.63 -1.49
N ASP A 184 -2.33 -9.85 -2.00
CA ASP A 184 -1.82 -10.18 -3.32
C ASP A 184 -2.84 -9.82 -4.43
N LEU A 185 -2.37 -9.77 -5.67
CA LEU A 185 -3.18 -9.72 -6.88
C LEU A 185 -3.85 -11.08 -7.09
N ASP A 186 -5.12 -11.17 -6.73
CA ASP A 186 -5.90 -12.40 -6.85
C ASP A 186 -7.34 -12.07 -7.25
N LEU A 187 -7.79 -12.70 -8.34
CA LEU A 187 -9.13 -12.49 -8.90
C LEU A 187 -10.26 -12.96 -7.97
N SER A 188 -9.97 -13.90 -7.05
CA SER A 188 -10.95 -14.47 -6.11
C SER A 188 -11.35 -13.49 -5.00
N VAL A 189 -10.49 -12.53 -4.68
CA VAL A 189 -10.72 -11.48 -3.67
C VAL A 189 -10.96 -10.10 -4.31
N ALA A 190 -10.98 -10.03 -5.63
CA ALA A 190 -11.27 -8.80 -6.36
C ALA A 190 -12.77 -8.45 -6.29
N VAL A 191 -13.05 -7.18 -6.05
CA VAL A 191 -14.39 -6.60 -5.92
C VAL A 191 -14.93 -6.27 -7.32
N ASN A 192 -16.21 -6.52 -7.57
CA ASN A 192 -16.85 -6.14 -8.83
C ASN A 192 -17.04 -4.62 -8.89
N LEU A 193 -16.85 -4.05 -10.07
CA LEU A 193 -17.11 -2.63 -10.36
C LEU A 193 -18.48 -2.41 -10.99
#